data_AF-A0A5J6YZL9-F1
#
_entry.id   AF-A0A5J6YZL9-F1
#
_cell.length_a   1.000
_cell.length_b   1.000
_cell.length_c   1.000
_cell.angle_alpha   90.00
_cell.angle_beta   90.00
_cell.angle_gamma   90.00
#
_symmetry.space_group_name_H-M   'P 1'
#
loop_
_entity.id
_entity.type
_entity.pdbx_description
1 polymer ?
#
loop_
_entity_poly.entity_id
_entity_poly.type
_entity_poly.pdbx_seq_one_letter_code
_entity_poly.pdbx_strand_id
1 'polypeptide(L)'
;MQWLMDWMEEVAANAEVFRSWRSERLTSRIFFTEPNLGFEALSGSYEGAALTLRLYLAAENLPTFQDKLSGYDSSKDIQEVWLDLPVEASDLQDAAQSLQRQLAEFPVRVGLPPKLKE
;
A
#
# COMPACT_ATOMS: atom_id res chain seq x y z
N MET A 1 8.11 -3.84 -7.39
CA MET A 1 6.63 -3.89 -7.55
C MET A 1 6.02 -5.25 -7.37
N GLN A 2 6.67 -6.33 -7.82
CA GLN A 2 6.21 -7.70 -7.51
C GLN A 2 5.95 -7.90 -6.01
N TRP A 3 6.87 -7.46 -5.15
CA TRP A 3 6.73 -7.57 -3.69
C TRP A 3 5.47 -6.90 -3.10
N LEU A 4 4.97 -5.82 -3.72
CA LEU A 4 3.72 -5.18 -3.27
C LEU A 4 2.51 -6.04 -3.63
N MET A 5 2.50 -6.62 -4.83
CA MET A 5 1.45 -7.53 -5.26
C MET A 5 1.43 -8.79 -4.40
N ASP A 6 2.59 -9.41 -4.17
CA ASP A 6 2.71 -10.60 -3.32
C ASP A 6 2.24 -10.31 -1.88
N TRP A 7 2.61 -9.14 -1.34
CA TRP A 7 2.17 -8.71 0.00
C TRP A 7 0.65 -8.49 0.06
N MET A 8 0.04 -7.85 -0.95
CA MET A 8 -1.41 -7.67 -1.00
C MET A 8 -2.15 -9.02 -1.06
N GLU A 9 -1.65 -9.97 -1.85
CA GLU A 9 -2.20 -11.33 -1.93
C GLU A 9 -2.06 -12.09 -0.60
N GLU A 10 -0.92 -11.98 0.07
CA GLU A 10 -0.70 -12.59 1.38
C GLU A 10 -1.64 -12.01 2.45
N VAL A 11 -1.79 -10.69 2.52
CA VAL A 11 -2.71 -10.04 3.46
C VAL A 11 -4.15 -10.46 3.15
N ALA A 12 -4.55 -10.49 1.88
CA ALA A 12 -5.89 -10.91 1.48
C ALA A 12 -6.19 -12.35 1.90
N ALA A 13 -5.25 -13.28 1.68
CA ALA A 13 -5.38 -14.67 2.07
C ALA A 13 -5.52 -14.85 3.61
N ASN A 14 -5.02 -13.90 4.39
CA ASN A 14 -5.04 -13.92 5.85
C ASN A 14 -6.00 -12.90 6.47
N ALA A 15 -6.90 -12.28 5.69
CA ALA A 15 -7.81 -11.23 6.16
C ALA A 15 -8.64 -11.64 7.40
N GLU A 16 -9.07 -12.91 7.47
CA GLU A 16 -9.81 -13.42 8.62
C GLU A 16 -8.98 -13.49 9.91
N VAL A 17 -7.65 -13.58 9.83
CA VAL A 17 -6.76 -13.46 11.00
C VAL A 17 -6.83 -12.04 11.55
N PHE A 18 -6.81 -11.02 10.69
CA PHE A 18 -6.95 -9.61 11.11
C PHE A 18 -8.33 -9.35 11.72
N ARG A 19 -9.39 -9.88 11.10
CA ARG A 19 -10.78 -9.70 11.55
C ARG A 19 -11.05 -10.35 12.90
N SER A 20 -10.55 -11.57 13.10
CA SER A 20 -10.77 -12.35 14.31
C SER A 20 -9.79 -12.01 15.44
N TRP A 21 -8.79 -11.16 15.19
CA TRP A 21 -7.80 -10.77 16.18
C TRP A 21 -8.45 -10.07 17.39
N ARG A 22 -8.12 -10.53 18.60
CA ARG A 22 -8.69 -10.04 19.88
C ARG A 22 -7.65 -9.48 20.87
N SER A 23 -6.40 -9.33 20.44
CA SER A 23 -5.31 -8.83 21.29
C SER A 23 -4.94 -7.38 20.94
N GLU A 24 -3.77 -6.91 21.42
CA GLU A 24 -3.16 -5.67 20.93
C GLU A 24 -3.05 -5.69 19.40
N ARG A 25 -3.13 -4.53 18.76
CA ARG A 25 -3.26 -4.39 17.30
C ARG A 25 -2.29 -5.30 16.50
N LEU A 26 -2.83 -6.15 15.64
CA LEU A 26 -2.06 -6.90 14.64
C LEU A 26 -1.70 -5.98 13.47
N THR A 27 -0.48 -6.09 12.96
CA THR A 27 0.02 -5.26 11.88
C THR A 27 0.95 -6.03 10.94
N SER A 28 0.72 -5.93 9.63
CA SER A 28 1.65 -6.34 8.58
C SER A 28 2.01 -5.11 7.74
N ARG A 29 3.26 -5.00 7.27
CA ARG A 29 3.76 -3.77 6.64
C ARG A 29 4.67 -4.04 5.45
N ILE A 30 4.63 -3.13 4.48
CA ILE A 30 5.62 -3.04 3.41
C ILE A 30 5.98 -1.58 3.15
N PHE A 31 7.27 -1.30 3.01
CA PHE A 31 7.81 0.06 2.83
C PHE A 31 8.73 0.13 1.61
N PHE A 32 8.71 1.29 0.95
CA PHE A 32 9.54 1.63 -0.19
C PHE A 32 10.30 2.92 0.14
N THR A 33 11.62 2.87 0.04
CA THR A 33 12.48 4.05 0.25
C THR A 33 12.30 5.10 -0.84
N GLU A 34 11.96 4.70 -2.06
CA GLU A 34 11.62 5.60 -3.15
C GLU A 34 10.42 4.98 -3.88
N PRO A 35 9.23 5.61 -3.86
CA PRO A 35 8.95 7.01 -3.50
C PRO A 35 8.50 7.22 -2.02
N ASN A 36 9.29 6.86 -1.01
CA ASN A 36 8.93 7.05 0.42
C ASN A 36 7.46 6.70 0.73
N LEU A 37 7.06 5.48 0.34
CA LEU A 37 5.68 5.00 0.38
C LEU A 37 5.60 3.79 1.31
N GLY A 38 4.57 3.75 2.16
CA GLY A 38 4.36 2.65 3.09
C GLY A 38 2.91 2.17 3.08
N PHE A 39 2.72 0.87 3.27
CA PHE A 39 1.42 0.26 3.43
C PHE A 39 1.41 -0.58 4.69
N GLU A 40 0.36 -0.47 5.50
CA GLU A 40 0.13 -1.31 6.66
C GLU A 40 -1.26 -1.93 6.61
N ALA A 41 -1.37 -3.23 6.87
CA ALA A 41 -2.65 -3.88 7.13
C ALA A 41 -2.83 -4.00 8.65
N LEU A 42 -3.95 -3.49 9.16
CA LEU A 42 -4.23 -3.36 10.59
C LEU A 42 -5.51 -4.09 10.98
N SER A 43 -5.51 -4.71 12.16
CA SER A 43 -6.73 -5.21 12.80
C SER A 43 -7.48 -4.09 13.55
N GLY A 44 -8.81 -4.08 13.47
CA GLY A 44 -9.67 -3.44 14.48
C GLY A 44 -9.76 -1.91 14.45
N SER A 45 -9.76 -1.27 13.27
CA SER A 45 -9.92 0.19 13.19
C SER A 45 -11.27 0.67 12.62
N TYR A 46 -12.01 -0.17 11.89
CA TYR A 46 -13.32 0.18 11.31
C TYR A 46 -14.37 -0.90 11.60
N GLU A 47 -15.52 -0.50 12.13
CA GLU A 47 -16.65 -1.42 12.39
C GLU A 47 -17.18 -1.99 11.07
N GLY A 48 -17.12 -3.32 10.93
CA GLY A 48 -17.69 -4.06 9.81
C GLY A 48 -16.72 -4.51 8.72
N ALA A 49 -15.57 -3.83 8.57
CA ALA A 49 -14.55 -4.21 7.58
C ALA A 49 -13.65 -5.35 8.10
N ALA A 50 -13.21 -6.23 7.19
CA ALA A 50 -12.29 -7.32 7.55
C ALA A 50 -10.93 -6.81 8.03
N LEU A 51 -10.38 -5.77 7.39
CA LEU A 51 -9.12 -5.13 7.77
C LEU A 51 -9.09 -3.65 7.40
N THR A 52 -8.08 -2.94 7.90
CA THR A 52 -7.79 -1.56 7.51
C THR A 52 -6.46 -1.50 6.78
N LEU A 53 -6.48 -0.93 5.59
CA LEU A 53 -5.26 -0.59 4.86
C LEU A 53 -4.87 0.85 5.19
N ARG A 54 -3.72 1.03 5.83
CA ARG A 54 -3.13 2.31 6.14
C ARG A 54 -2.04 2.64 5.13
N LEU A 55 -2.13 3.79 4.49
CA LEU A 55 -1.14 4.29 3.54
C LEU A 55 -0.34 5.43 4.16
N TYR A 56 0.98 5.33 4.07
CA TYR A 56 1.93 6.37 4.44
C TYR A 56 2.32 7.16 3.21
N LEU A 57 2.18 8.49 3.27
CA LEU A 57 2.67 9.42 2.26
C LEU A 57 3.61 10.43 2.92
N ALA A 58 4.87 10.46 2.48
CA ALA A 58 5.79 11.54 2.82
C ALA A 58 5.30 12.89 2.24
N ALA A 59 5.69 14.00 2.88
CA ALA A 59 5.29 15.35 2.47
C ALA A 59 5.51 15.65 0.98
N GLU A 60 6.63 15.20 0.40
CA GLU A 60 6.92 15.41 -1.01
C GLU A 60 5.99 14.66 -1.97
N ASN A 61 5.25 13.66 -1.47
CA ASN A 61 4.35 12.81 -2.26
C ASN A 61 2.87 13.04 -1.90
N LEU A 62 2.56 14.13 -1.21
CA LEU A 62 1.18 14.47 -0.90
C LEU A 62 0.40 14.79 -2.19
N PRO A 63 -0.86 14.30 -2.28
CA PRO A 63 -1.68 14.58 -3.44
C PRO A 63 -2.06 16.06 -3.48
N THR A 64 -2.38 16.57 -4.68
CA THR A 64 -2.82 17.96 -4.87
C THR A 64 -4.12 18.32 -4.12
N PHE A 65 -4.85 17.32 -3.62
CA PHE A 65 -6.05 17.46 -2.79
C PHE A 65 -5.79 17.21 -1.29
N GLN A 66 -4.54 17.36 -0.83
CA GLN A 66 -4.13 17.13 0.56
C GLN A 66 -5.00 17.85 1.61
N ASP A 67 -5.55 19.02 1.27
CA ASP A 67 -6.49 19.80 2.09
C ASP A 67 -7.78 19.06 2.44
N LYS A 68 -8.11 18.00 1.69
CA LYS A 68 -9.30 17.16 1.90
C LYS A 68 -9.01 15.92 2.73
N LEU A 69 -7.75 15.65 3.07
CA LEU A 69 -7.38 14.45 3.84
C LEU A 69 -7.74 14.66 5.31
N SER A 70 -8.39 13.66 5.91
CA SER A 70 -8.68 13.67 7.34
C SER A 70 -7.36 13.74 8.12
N GLY A 71 -7.23 14.71 9.02
CA GLY A 71 -6.00 14.92 9.80
C GLY A 71 -4.96 15.82 9.13
N TYR A 72 -5.20 16.30 7.91
CA TYR A 72 -4.36 17.32 7.29
C TYR A 72 -4.67 18.71 7.87
N ASP A 73 -3.66 19.30 8.49
CA ASP A 73 -3.65 20.62 9.11
C ASP A 73 -2.56 21.47 8.44
N SER A 74 -2.97 22.34 7.52
CA SER A 74 -2.07 23.23 6.77
C SER A 74 -1.34 24.27 7.63
N SER A 75 -1.74 24.43 8.90
CA SER A 75 -1.03 25.30 9.85
C SER A 75 0.17 24.63 10.50
N LYS A 76 0.32 23.31 10.30
CA LYS A 76 1.47 22.52 10.75
C LYS A 76 2.34 22.16 9.55
N ASP A 77 3.64 22.11 9.78
CA ASP A 77 4.59 21.59 8.80
C ASP A 77 4.43 20.06 8.76
N ILE A 78 3.47 19.59 7.97
CA ILE A 78 3.10 18.17 7.89
C ILE A 78 4.17 17.42 7.10
N GLN A 79 4.95 16.63 7.82
CA GLN A 79 6.02 15.82 7.24
C GLN A 79 5.52 14.48 6.69
N GLU A 80 4.37 14.00 7.19
CA GLU A 80 3.77 12.72 6.81
C GLU A 80 2.25 12.74 6.97
N VAL A 81 1.55 12.04 6.08
CA VAL A 81 0.12 11.77 6.19
C VAL A 81 -0.14 10.27 6.17
N TRP A 82 -1.01 9.84 7.09
CA TRP A 82 -1.50 8.48 7.18
C TRP A 82 -2.96 8.43 6.74
N LEU A 83 -3.28 7.59 5.77
CA LEU A 83 -4.63 7.39 5.25
C LEU A 83 -5.13 6.00 5.59
N ASP A 84 -6.21 5.93 6.37
CA ASP A 84 -6.83 4.65 6.75
C ASP A 84 -8.03 4.38 5.84
N LEU A 85 -7.99 3.25 5.14
CA LEU A 85 -9.03 2.77 4.23
C LEU A 85 -9.61 1.45 4.78
N PRO A 86 -10.93 1.36 5.02
CA PRO A 86 -11.57 0.07 5.25
C PRO A 86 -11.54 -0.74 3.96
N VAL A 87 -11.08 -1.99 4.03
CA VAL A 87 -10.99 -2.88 2.85
C VAL A 87 -11.37 -4.31 3.20
N GLU A 88 -11.91 -5.02 2.20
CA GLU A 88 -12.13 -6.46 2.22
C GLU A 88 -10.97 -7.20 1.53
N ALA A 89 -10.91 -8.52 1.71
CA ALA A 89 -9.90 -9.35 1.05
C ALA A 89 -9.95 -9.23 -0.49
N SER A 90 -11.16 -9.12 -1.05
CA SER A 90 -11.36 -8.96 -2.49
C SER A 90 -10.77 -7.66 -3.03
N ASP A 91 -10.84 -6.57 -2.26
CA ASP A 91 -10.33 -5.26 -2.70
C ASP A 91 -8.81 -5.32 -2.90
N LEU A 92 -8.09 -6.02 -2.02
CA LEU A 92 -6.65 -6.22 -2.13
C LEU A 92 -6.27 -7.11 -3.32
N GLN A 93 -7.05 -8.14 -3.59
CA GLN A 93 -6.84 -9.03 -4.74
C GLN A 93 -7.08 -8.27 -6.06
N ASP A 94 -8.15 -7.51 -6.14
CA ASP A 94 -8.47 -6.69 -7.31
C ASP A 94 -7.42 -5.60 -7.53
N ALA A 95 -6.91 -4.99 -6.46
CA ALA A 95 -5.82 -4.03 -6.52
C ALA A 95 -4.51 -4.66 -7.05
N ALA A 96 -4.16 -5.86 -6.57
CA ALA A 96 -2.99 -6.60 -7.06
C ALA A 96 -3.11 -6.92 -8.55
N GLN A 97 -4.25 -7.45 -9.00
CA GLN A 97 -4.51 -7.76 -10.41
C GLN A 97 -4.55 -6.51 -11.29
N SER A 98 -5.12 -5.41 -10.79
CA SER A 98 -5.15 -4.13 -11.51
C SER A 98 -3.73 -3.60 -11.70
N LEU A 99 -2.92 -3.60 -10.64
CA LEU A 99 -1.52 -3.17 -10.71
C LEU A 99 -0.72 -4.06 -11.67
N GLN A 100 -0.91 -5.37 -11.62
CA GLN A 100 -0.26 -6.31 -12.55
C GLN A 100 -0.59 -5.98 -14.01
N ARG A 101 -1.87 -5.73 -14.32
CA ARG A 101 -2.32 -5.35 -15.67
C ARG A 101 -1.70 -4.04 -16.13
N GLN A 102 -1.70 -3.02 -15.27
CA GLN A 102 -1.09 -1.73 -15.59
C GLN A 102 0.42 -1.86 -15.85
N LEU A 103 1.12 -2.65 -15.03
CA LEU A 103 2.56 -2.88 -15.21
C LEU A 103 2.87 -3.67 -16.49
N ALA A 104 1.98 -4.56 -16.91
CA ALA A 104 2.14 -5.32 -18.15
C ALA A 104 2.09 -4.45 -19.42
N GLU A 105 1.49 -3.25 -19.35
CA GLU A 105 1.49 -2.29 -20.45
C GLU A 105 2.86 -1.62 -20.66
N PHE A 106 3.74 -1.66 -19.65
CA PHE A 106 5.07 -1.08 -19.76
C PHE A 106 6.08 -2.09 -20.30
N PRO A 107 6.92 -1.71 -21.27
CA PRO A 107 7.93 -2.61 -21.81
C PRO A 107 8.94 -3.00 -20.73
N VAL A 108 9.16 -4.31 -20.58
CA VAL A 108 10.23 -4.83 -19.74
C VAL A 108 11.56 -4.36 -20.33
N ARG A 109 12.30 -3.55 -19.57
CA ARG A 109 13.67 -3.17 -19.94
C ARG A 109 14.58 -4.38 -19.80
N VAL A 110 14.68 -5.19 -20.85
CA VAL A 110 15.79 -6.13 -21.00
C VAL A 110 17.06 -5.31 -21.21
N GLY A 111 17.99 -5.39 -20.26
CA GLY A 111 19.28 -4.71 -20.36
C GLY A 111 19.95 -5.00 -21.72
N LEU A 112 20.61 -3.99 -22.30
CA LEU A 112 21.37 -4.15 -23.53
C LEU A 112 22.26 -5.41 -23.42
N PRO A 113 22.26 -6.30 -24.42
CA PRO A 113 23.14 -7.45 -24.40
C PRO A 113 24.59 -6.94 -24.24
N PRO A 114 25.42 -7.61 -23.42
CA PRO A 114 26.80 -7.20 -23.23
C PRO A 114 27.47 -7.13 -24.61
N LYS A 115 28.11 -6.00 -24.92
CA LYS A 115 28.88 -5.85 -26.15
C LYS A 115 29.86 -7.01 -26.24
N LEU A 116 29.68 -7.86 -27.26
CA LEU A 116 30.68 -8.86 -27.63
C LEU A 116 31.99 -8.09 -27.86
N LYS A 117 33.00 -8.38 -27.04
CA LYS A 117 34.35 -7.90 -27.29
C LYS A 117 34.86 -8.63 -28.53
N GLU A 118 35.27 -7.85 -29.53
CA GLU A 118 35.96 -8.29 -30.75
C GLU A 118 37.29 -9.00 -30.43
#